data_AF-A0A1X7DW68-F1
#
_entry.id   AF-A0A1X7DW68-F1
#
_cell.length_a   1.000
_cell.length_b   1.000
_cell.length_c   1.000
_cell.angle_alpha   90.00
_cell.angle_beta   90.00
_cell.angle_gamma   90.00
#
_symmetry.space_group_name_H-M   'P 1'
#
loop_
_entity.id
_entity.type
_entity.pdbx_description
1 polymer ?
#
loop_
_entity_poly.entity_id
_entity_poly.type
_entity_poly.pdbx_seq_one_letter_code
_entity_poly.pdbx_strand_id
1 'polypeptide(L)'
;MALNRDDVVDAAWHILQSYGLGDLSMRRLAKELEVQPGALYWHVANKQELLAVLAQRMVAPLAADRAVRNDAAPRAVRSAGHDGAGPGHSDDGRTEPGHLDPARVAAEFRRLILAVRDGAEVVGVAHALDPLDLPPVPLLVAALSATGLTQRTAENTALTLVRFTLGSVTAQQTREAMGLPTTDSAPRFEAGLALILGREAVPLERSDP
;
A
#
# COMPACT_ATOMS: atom_id res chain seq x y z
N MET A 1 -12.37 20.80 -25.35
CA MET A 1 -11.05 20.41 -24.82
C MET A 1 -10.85 18.94 -25.16
N ALA A 2 -9.68 18.53 -25.64
CA ALA A 2 -9.45 17.13 -25.98
C ALA A 2 -9.36 16.32 -24.68
N LEU A 3 -10.16 15.25 -24.58
CA LEU A 3 -10.08 14.32 -23.45
C LEU A 3 -8.67 13.72 -23.40
N ASN A 4 -8.04 13.78 -22.23
CA ASN A 4 -6.78 13.11 -21.97
C ASN A 4 -6.96 12.03 -20.89
N ARG A 5 -5.89 11.24 -20.67
CA ARG A 5 -5.93 10.14 -19.70
C ARG A 5 -6.12 10.63 -18.26
N ASP A 6 -5.55 11.77 -17.91
CA ASP A 6 -5.65 12.34 -16.57
C ASP A 6 -7.09 12.80 -16.28
N ASP A 7 -7.78 13.40 -17.26
CA ASP A 7 -9.20 13.75 -17.14
C ASP A 7 -10.05 12.52 -16.80
N VAL A 8 -9.78 11.38 -17.47
CA VAL A 8 -10.48 10.11 -17.23
C VAL A 8 -10.23 9.60 -15.81
N VAL A 9 -8.98 9.64 -15.36
CA VAL A 9 -8.57 9.17 -14.04
C VAL A 9 -9.11 10.09 -12.93
N ASP A 10 -9.11 11.41 -13.12
CA ASP A 10 -9.66 12.38 -12.18
C ASP A 10 -11.18 12.24 -12.02
N ALA A 11 -11.92 12.10 -13.12
CA ALA A 11 -13.36 11.87 -13.06
C ALA A 11 -13.68 10.52 -12.40
N ALA A 12 -12.93 9.46 -12.72
CA ALA A 12 -13.10 8.16 -12.07
C ALA A 12 -12.79 8.21 -10.57
N TRP A 13 -11.75 8.94 -10.18
CA TRP A 13 -11.39 9.18 -8.78
C TRP A 13 -12.51 9.90 -8.03
N HIS A 14 -13.09 10.95 -8.65
CA HIS A 14 -14.20 11.69 -8.07
C HIS A 14 -15.45 10.81 -7.88
N ILE A 15 -15.79 9.97 -8.87
CA ILE A 15 -16.89 9.02 -8.77
C ILE A 15 -16.64 8.02 -7.65
N LEU A 16 -15.43 7.46 -7.56
CA LEU A 16 -15.07 6.50 -6.51
C LEU A 16 -15.22 7.10 -5.11
N GLN A 17 -14.68 8.31 -4.87
CA GLN A 17 -14.77 8.96 -3.56
C GLN A 17 -16.21 9.30 -3.17
N SER A 18 -17.01 9.74 -4.14
CA SER A 18 -18.37 10.23 -3.87
C SER A 18 -19.38 9.09 -3.75
N TYR A 19 -19.25 8.05 -4.58
CA TYR A 19 -20.28 7.01 -4.75
C TYR A 19 -19.79 5.58 -4.48
N GLY A 20 -18.48 5.36 -4.46
CA GLY A 20 -17.88 4.04 -4.27
C GLY A 20 -17.69 3.27 -5.58
N LEU A 21 -17.06 2.10 -5.45
CA LEU A 21 -16.66 1.23 -6.55
C LEU A 21 -17.85 0.61 -7.30
N GLY A 22 -18.96 0.37 -6.59
CA GLY A 22 -20.19 -0.17 -7.18
C GLY A 22 -20.78 0.76 -8.24
N ASP A 23 -20.69 2.07 -8.03
CA ASP A 23 -21.16 3.10 -8.96
C ASP A 23 -20.15 3.43 -10.06
N LEU A 24 -18.87 3.14 -9.85
CA LEU A 24 -17.84 3.37 -10.87
C LEU A 24 -18.00 2.38 -12.04
N SER A 25 -18.63 2.84 -13.12
CA SER A 25 -18.78 2.10 -14.38
C SER A 25 -18.28 2.93 -15.56
N MET A 26 -17.82 2.26 -16.62
CA MET A 26 -17.38 2.93 -17.85
C MET A 26 -18.47 3.84 -18.43
N ARG A 27 -19.74 3.42 -18.34
CA ARG A 27 -20.89 4.19 -18.82
C ARG A 27 -21.14 5.45 -17.98
N ARG A 28 -21.08 5.34 -16.64
CA ARG A 28 -21.23 6.50 -15.75
C ARG A 28 -20.08 7.48 -15.92
N LEU A 29 -18.85 6.97 -16.04
CA LEU A 29 -17.66 7.77 -16.30
C LEU A 29 -17.77 8.55 -17.61
N ALA A 30 -18.21 7.89 -18.69
CA ALA A 30 -18.43 8.56 -19.98
C ALA A 30 -19.49 9.66 -19.88
N LYS A 31 -20.58 9.40 -19.13
CA LYS A 31 -21.63 10.38 -18.87
C LYS A 31 -21.10 11.57 -18.07
N GLU A 32 -20.31 11.33 -17.03
CA GLU A 32 -19.69 12.38 -16.19
C GLU A 32 -18.77 13.29 -17.02
N LEU A 33 -18.04 12.70 -17.96
CA LEU A 33 -17.13 13.41 -18.87
C LEU A 33 -17.84 13.97 -20.11
N GLU A 34 -19.16 13.79 -20.24
CA GLU A 34 -19.96 14.19 -21.40
C GLU A 34 -19.44 13.65 -22.75
N VAL A 35 -18.86 12.45 -22.74
CA VAL A 35 -18.33 11.77 -23.94
C VAL A 35 -19.08 10.47 -24.25
N GLN A 36 -18.90 9.97 -25.47
CA GLN A 36 -19.34 8.62 -25.81
C GLN A 36 -18.46 7.57 -25.10
N PRO A 37 -19.01 6.43 -24.64
CA PRO A 37 -18.22 5.38 -23.99
C PRO A 37 -17.03 4.89 -24.82
N GLY A 38 -17.16 4.89 -26.15
CA GLY A 38 -16.09 4.56 -27.09
C GLY A 38 -14.85 5.45 -26.95
N ALA A 39 -15.01 6.70 -26.53
CA ALA A 39 -13.92 7.65 -26.35
C ALA A 39 -12.99 7.25 -25.18
N LEU A 40 -13.53 6.64 -24.12
CA LEU A 40 -12.75 6.23 -22.96
C LEU A 40 -11.71 5.14 -23.30
N TYR A 41 -12.04 4.26 -24.25
CA TYR A 41 -11.20 3.12 -24.59
C TYR A 41 -9.88 3.49 -25.28
N TRP A 42 -9.75 4.73 -25.76
CA TRP A 42 -8.49 5.27 -26.25
C TRP A 42 -7.52 5.63 -25.12
N HIS A 43 -8.01 5.75 -23.88
CA HIS A 43 -7.21 6.14 -22.71
C HIS A 43 -7.03 5.02 -21.70
N VAL A 44 -8.03 4.14 -21.55
CA VAL A 44 -8.04 2.96 -20.68
C VAL A 44 -8.85 1.84 -21.35
N ALA A 45 -8.24 0.68 -21.58
CA ALA A 45 -8.84 -0.38 -22.39
C ALA A 45 -10.06 -1.03 -21.72
N ASN A 46 -10.17 -1.00 -20.39
CA ASN A 46 -11.29 -1.57 -19.65
C ASN A 46 -11.35 -1.04 -18.21
N LYS A 47 -12.39 -1.45 -17.46
CA LYS A 47 -12.57 -1.06 -16.05
C LYS A 47 -11.40 -1.54 -15.19
N GLN A 48 -10.86 -2.73 -15.43
CA GLN A 48 -9.78 -3.31 -14.65
C GLN A 48 -8.48 -2.51 -14.78
N GLU A 49 -8.14 -2.06 -15.99
CA GLU A 49 -7.02 -1.15 -16.22
C GLU A 49 -7.24 0.19 -15.53
N LEU A 50 -8.45 0.76 -15.61
CA LEU A 50 -8.78 1.98 -14.87
C LEU A 50 -8.59 1.80 -13.35
N LEU A 51 -9.02 0.68 -12.78
CA LEU A 51 -8.82 0.37 -11.35
C LEU A 51 -7.34 0.21 -11.00
N ALA A 52 -6.53 -0.40 -11.87
CA ALA A 52 -5.09 -0.50 -11.68
C ALA A 52 -4.44 0.89 -11.62
N VAL A 53 -4.86 1.82 -12.49
CA VAL A 53 -4.36 3.20 -12.50
C VAL A 53 -4.79 3.97 -11.26
N LEU A 54 -6.04 3.79 -10.81
CA LEU A 54 -6.52 4.40 -9.57
C LEU A 54 -5.75 3.85 -8.37
N ALA A 55 -5.49 2.54 -8.31
CA ALA A 55 -4.69 1.93 -7.26
C ALA A 55 -3.25 2.49 -7.25
N GLN A 56 -2.60 2.63 -8.41
CA GLN A 56 -1.29 3.28 -8.52
C GLN A 56 -1.31 4.70 -7.95
N ARG A 57 -2.36 5.48 -8.24
CA ARG A 57 -2.55 6.82 -7.67
C ARG A 57 -2.71 6.80 -6.14
N MET A 58 -3.44 5.82 -5.59
CA MET A 58 -3.60 5.67 -4.12
C MET A 58 -2.27 5.43 -3.42
N VAL A 59 -1.43 4.56 -3.99
CA VAL A 59 -0.18 4.10 -3.36
C VAL A 59 1.05 4.90 -3.77
N ALA A 60 0.92 5.84 -4.72
CA ALA A 60 2.02 6.70 -5.19
C ALA A 60 2.81 7.39 -4.05
N PRO A 61 2.19 7.86 -2.95
CA PRO A 61 2.93 8.46 -1.84
C PRO A 61 3.99 7.54 -1.21
N LEU A 62 3.77 6.21 -1.20
CA LEU A 62 4.76 5.25 -0.67
C LEU A 62 6.05 5.24 -1.49
N ALA A 63 5.95 5.37 -2.81
CA ALA A 63 7.10 5.41 -3.71
C ALA A 63 7.86 6.74 -3.58
N ALA A 64 7.12 7.87 -3.51
CA ALA A 64 7.69 9.19 -3.35
C ALA A 64 8.47 9.33 -2.03
N ASP A 65 7.89 8.83 -0.93
CA ASP A 65 8.50 8.86 0.40
C ASP A 65 9.81 8.05 0.45
N ARG A 66 9.90 6.93 -0.28
CA ARG A 66 11.18 6.20 -0.45
C ARG A 66 12.18 6.98 -1.30
N ALA A 67 11.76 7.57 -2.41
CA ALA A 67 12.67 8.34 -3.27
C ALA A 67 13.32 9.49 -2.49
N VAL A 68 12.52 10.24 -1.73
CA VAL A 68 13.00 11.32 -0.86
C VAL A 68 13.99 10.81 0.20
N ARG A 69 13.70 9.68 0.86
CA ARG A 69 14.64 9.07 1.82
C ARG A 69 15.95 8.63 1.18
N ASN A 70 15.90 8.04 -0.02
CA ASN A 70 17.08 7.61 -0.75
C ASN A 70 17.95 8.80 -1.19
N ASP A 71 17.34 9.91 -1.59
CA ASP A 71 18.05 11.14 -1.97
C ASP A 71 18.66 11.86 -0.76
N ALA A 72 18.04 11.74 0.42
CA ALA A 72 18.51 12.32 1.68
C ALA A 72 19.57 11.48 2.41
N ALA A 73 19.72 10.19 2.07
CA ALA A 73 20.77 9.36 2.66
C ALA A 73 22.16 9.92 2.28
N PRO A 74 23.09 10.10 3.25
CA PRO A 74 24.41 10.65 2.94
C PRO A 74 25.08 9.76 1.89
N ARG A 75 25.41 10.33 0.73
CA ARG A 75 26.25 9.71 -0.30
C ARG A 75 27.59 9.35 0.34
N ALA A 76 27.70 8.14 0.87
CA ALA A 76 28.91 7.68 1.53
C ALA A 76 30.07 7.82 0.54
N VAL A 77 31.00 8.72 0.89
CA VAL A 77 32.28 8.88 0.22
C VAL A 77 32.93 7.51 0.19
N ARG A 78 33.18 7.00 -1.03
CA ARG A 78 34.05 5.86 -1.22
C ARG A 78 35.46 6.28 -0.78
N SER A 79 35.90 5.85 0.39
CA SER A 79 37.33 5.85 0.73
C SER A 79 37.75 4.48 1.25
N ALA A 80 38.68 3.92 0.50
CA ALA A 80 39.53 2.75 0.69
C ALA A 80 39.77 2.23 2.13
N GLY A 81 39.65 0.89 2.24
CA GLY A 81 40.67 0.00 2.82
C GLY A 81 40.86 -0.03 4.34
N HIS A 82 40.49 -1.16 4.98
CA HIS A 82 41.39 -1.85 5.90
C HIS A 82 40.93 -3.30 6.19
N ASP A 83 41.90 -4.21 6.22
CA ASP A 83 41.79 -5.60 6.65
C ASP A 83 41.56 -5.72 8.18
N GLY A 84 40.87 -6.78 8.64
CA GLY A 84 40.91 -7.18 10.05
C GLY A 84 39.65 -7.88 10.59
N ALA A 85 39.84 -9.00 11.29
CA ALA A 85 38.87 -9.99 11.74
C ALA A 85 38.05 -9.65 13.01
N GLY A 86 36.91 -10.36 13.18
CA GLY A 86 36.32 -10.69 14.50
C GLY A 86 34.77 -10.82 14.51
N PRO A 87 34.17 -11.93 15.00
CA PRO A 87 32.72 -12.09 15.09
C PRO A 87 32.20 -11.63 16.47
N GLY A 88 31.19 -10.76 16.45
CA GLY A 88 30.42 -10.38 17.64
C GLY A 88 29.25 -9.49 17.25
N HIS A 89 28.08 -10.08 17.01
CA HIS A 89 26.85 -9.32 16.83
C HIS A 89 26.01 -9.50 18.08
N SER A 90 26.25 -8.60 19.04
CA SER A 90 25.27 -8.23 20.05
C SER A 90 24.20 -7.42 19.31
N ASP A 91 22.99 -7.98 19.25
CA ASP A 91 21.78 -7.38 18.70
C ASP A 91 21.34 -6.20 19.58
N ASP A 92 21.95 -5.02 19.39
CA ASP A 92 21.40 -3.74 19.85
C ASP A 92 20.48 -3.26 18.74
N GLY A 93 19.16 -3.34 18.95
CA GLY A 93 18.07 -3.08 18.00
C GLY A 93 17.97 -1.64 17.45
N ARG A 94 19.11 -1.02 17.17
CA ARG A 94 19.23 0.21 16.40
C ARG A 94 19.19 -0.18 14.94
N THR A 95 18.01 -0.03 14.34
CA THR A 95 17.84 -0.10 12.89
C THR A 95 18.86 0.85 12.24
N GLU A 96 19.80 0.30 11.47
CA GLU A 96 20.77 1.09 10.69
C GLU A 96 20.03 2.21 9.94
N PRO A 97 20.54 3.46 9.97
CA PRO A 97 19.89 4.63 9.38
C PRO A 97 19.81 4.47 7.85
N GLY A 98 18.72 3.85 7.38
CA GLY A 98 18.48 3.54 5.97
C GLY A 98 17.60 2.31 5.73
N HIS A 99 17.42 1.43 6.72
CA HIS A 99 16.57 0.25 6.58
C HIS A 99 15.08 0.60 6.76
N LEU A 100 14.26 0.31 5.75
CA LEU A 100 12.81 0.49 5.81
C LEU A 100 12.21 -0.50 6.82
N ASP A 101 11.44 -0.03 7.79
CA ASP A 101 10.69 -0.92 8.68
C ASP A 101 9.45 -1.46 7.95
N PRO A 102 9.32 -2.79 7.73
CA PRO A 102 8.16 -3.36 7.05
C PRO A 102 6.83 -3.04 7.77
N ALA A 103 6.86 -2.86 9.09
CA ALA A 103 5.66 -2.49 9.84
C ALA A 103 5.17 -1.08 9.48
N ARG A 104 6.09 -0.11 9.37
CA ARG A 104 5.75 1.26 8.95
C ARG A 104 5.24 1.31 7.52
N VAL A 105 5.83 0.53 6.61
CA VAL A 105 5.37 0.44 5.21
C VAL A 105 3.93 -0.10 5.15
N ALA A 106 3.62 -1.16 5.91
CA ALA A 106 2.27 -1.72 5.96
C ALA A 106 1.26 -0.74 6.60
N ALA A 107 1.65 -0.04 7.66
CA ALA A 107 0.80 0.97 8.31
C ALA A 107 0.49 2.16 7.39
N GLU A 108 1.47 2.66 6.65
CA GLU A 108 1.27 3.74 5.69
C GLU A 108 0.42 3.29 4.51
N PHE A 109 0.65 2.08 3.99
CA PHE A 109 -0.20 1.47 2.98
C PHE A 109 -1.66 1.40 3.44
N ARG A 110 -1.90 0.90 4.67
CA ARG A 110 -3.24 0.87 5.27
C ARG A 110 -3.89 2.25 5.32
N ARG A 111 -3.14 3.27 5.76
CA ARG A 111 -3.62 4.65 5.88
C ARG A 111 -4.07 5.21 4.54
N LEU A 112 -3.28 4.98 3.48
CA LEU A 112 -3.59 5.45 2.13
C LEU A 112 -4.85 4.80 1.56
N ILE A 113 -5.02 3.49 1.76
CA ILE A 113 -6.20 2.77 1.28
C ILE A 113 -7.46 3.20 2.05
N LEU A 114 -7.36 3.35 3.39
CA LEU A 114 -8.50 3.78 4.22
C LEU A 114 -9.01 5.17 3.86
N ALA A 115 -8.16 6.05 3.33
CA ALA A 115 -8.55 7.38 2.90
C ALA A 115 -9.45 7.38 1.66
N VAL A 116 -9.63 6.23 1.01
CA VAL A 116 -10.43 6.08 -0.20
C VAL A 116 -11.56 5.08 0.01
N ARG A 117 -12.78 5.50 -0.33
CA ARG A 117 -13.96 4.63 -0.30
C ARG A 117 -13.76 3.42 -1.20
N ASP A 118 -14.04 2.23 -0.66
CA ASP A 118 -13.83 0.93 -1.33
C ASP A 118 -12.38 0.73 -1.83
N GLY A 119 -11.41 1.39 -1.17
CA GLY A 119 -10.02 1.40 -1.59
C GLY A 119 -9.39 0.00 -1.56
N ALA A 120 -9.78 -0.85 -0.60
CA ALA A 120 -9.24 -2.20 -0.48
C ALA A 120 -9.66 -3.08 -1.67
N GLU A 121 -10.88 -2.91 -2.15
CA GLU A 121 -11.40 -3.61 -3.32
C GLU A 121 -10.70 -3.14 -4.60
N VAL A 122 -10.47 -1.82 -4.75
CA VAL A 122 -9.74 -1.26 -5.89
C VAL A 122 -8.30 -1.77 -5.94
N VAL A 123 -7.58 -1.68 -4.82
CA VAL A 123 -6.19 -2.13 -4.72
C VAL A 123 -6.08 -3.66 -4.81
N GLY A 124 -7.07 -4.40 -4.31
CA GLY A 124 -7.16 -5.85 -4.46
C GLY A 124 -7.26 -6.30 -5.93
N VAL A 125 -8.06 -5.60 -6.75
CA VAL A 125 -8.11 -5.86 -8.20
C VAL A 125 -6.75 -5.58 -8.85
N ALA A 126 -6.10 -4.47 -8.49
CA ALA A 126 -4.80 -4.12 -9.05
C ALA A 126 -3.71 -5.17 -8.70
N HIS A 127 -3.65 -5.63 -7.44
CA HIS A 127 -2.75 -6.72 -7.05
C HIS A 127 -3.09 -8.08 -7.69
N ALA A 128 -4.33 -8.31 -8.12
CA ALA A 128 -4.66 -9.51 -8.87
C ALA A 128 -4.11 -9.48 -10.31
N LEU A 129 -3.99 -8.28 -10.90
CA LEU A 129 -3.41 -8.08 -12.24
C LEU A 129 -1.89 -8.04 -12.19
N ASP A 130 -1.34 -7.39 -11.17
CA ASP A 130 0.10 -7.18 -11.00
C ASP A 130 0.48 -7.29 -9.51
N PRO A 131 0.71 -8.52 -9.01
CA PRO A 131 0.89 -8.76 -7.59
C PRO A 131 2.23 -8.25 -7.04
N LEU A 132 3.26 -8.10 -7.88
CA LEU A 132 4.63 -7.85 -7.42
C LEU A 132 5.12 -6.43 -7.66
N ASP A 133 4.66 -5.74 -8.70
CA ASP A 133 5.24 -4.44 -9.06
C ASP A 133 4.50 -3.27 -8.41
N LEU A 134 3.23 -3.46 -8.00
CA LEU A 134 2.47 -2.43 -7.30
C LEU A 134 2.96 -2.23 -5.85
N PRO A 135 3.29 -0.99 -5.43
CA PRO A 135 3.53 -0.70 -4.02
C PRO A 135 2.36 -1.13 -3.13
N PRO A 136 2.63 -1.70 -1.94
CA PRO A 136 3.90 -1.65 -1.23
C PRO A 136 4.82 -2.85 -1.47
N VAL A 137 4.49 -3.79 -2.37
CA VAL A 137 5.22 -5.08 -2.45
C VAL A 137 6.72 -4.90 -2.68
N PRO A 138 7.21 -4.11 -3.66
CA PRO A 138 8.65 -3.89 -3.83
C PRO A 138 9.34 -3.23 -2.63
N LEU A 139 8.59 -2.45 -1.83
CA LEU A 139 9.10 -1.79 -0.62
C LEU A 139 9.24 -2.79 0.52
N LEU A 140 8.22 -3.62 0.71
CA LEU A 140 8.20 -4.67 1.72
C LEU A 140 9.26 -5.73 1.41
N VAL A 141 9.40 -6.15 0.16
CA VAL A 141 10.47 -7.09 -0.25
C VAL A 141 11.84 -6.50 0.07
N ALA A 142 12.10 -5.24 -0.28
CA ALA A 142 13.37 -4.60 0.03
C ALA A 142 13.63 -4.51 1.55
N ALA A 143 12.61 -4.15 2.34
CA ALA A 143 12.67 -4.11 3.79
C ALA A 143 12.97 -5.50 4.39
N LEU A 144 12.23 -6.51 3.98
CA LEU A 144 12.33 -7.87 4.50
C LEU A 144 13.63 -8.57 4.06
N SER A 145 14.10 -8.37 2.83
CA SER A 145 15.37 -8.96 2.38
C SER A 145 16.56 -8.40 3.16
N ALA A 146 16.50 -7.14 3.59
CA ALA A 146 17.57 -6.54 4.37
C ALA A 146 17.61 -7.02 5.85
N THR A 147 16.65 -7.83 6.30
CA THR A 147 16.75 -8.58 7.58
C THR A 147 17.38 -9.97 7.42
N GLY A 148 17.86 -10.30 6.21
CA GLY A 148 18.51 -11.58 5.90
C GLY A 148 17.57 -12.66 5.38
N LEU A 149 16.30 -12.34 5.13
CA LEU A 149 15.37 -13.28 4.49
C LEU A 149 15.76 -13.54 3.03
N THR A 150 15.53 -14.77 2.57
CA THR A 150 15.66 -15.07 1.13
C THR A 150 14.64 -14.27 0.34
N GLN A 151 14.95 -13.95 -0.92
CA GLN A 151 14.06 -13.23 -1.82
C GLN A 151 12.64 -13.83 -1.86
N ARG A 152 12.54 -15.16 -2.02
CA ARG A 152 11.26 -15.88 -2.06
C ARG A 152 10.48 -15.76 -0.74
N THR A 153 11.16 -15.83 0.40
CA THR A 153 10.53 -15.65 1.72
C THR A 153 10.06 -14.21 1.89
N ALA A 154 10.90 -13.22 1.51
CA ALA A 154 10.56 -11.80 1.56
C ALA A 154 9.32 -11.48 0.71
N GLU A 155 9.24 -12.01 -0.51
CA GLU A 155 8.07 -11.88 -1.40
C GLU A 155 6.80 -12.49 -0.80
N ASN A 156 6.88 -13.73 -0.29
CA ASN A 156 5.73 -14.37 0.34
C ASN A 156 5.25 -13.61 1.58
N THR A 157 6.18 -13.11 2.40
CA THR A 157 5.85 -12.31 3.58
C THR A 157 5.27 -10.95 3.17
N ALA A 158 5.83 -10.28 2.16
CA ALA A 158 5.30 -9.02 1.63
C ALA A 158 3.86 -9.18 1.12
N LEU A 159 3.58 -10.21 0.33
CA LEU A 159 2.24 -10.50 -0.15
C LEU A 159 1.28 -10.89 0.98
N THR A 160 1.77 -11.57 2.02
CA THR A 160 0.98 -11.87 3.23
C THR A 160 0.58 -10.59 3.95
N LEU A 161 1.53 -9.66 4.14
CA LEU A 161 1.28 -8.36 4.76
C LEU A 161 0.30 -7.51 3.94
N VAL A 162 0.41 -7.51 2.61
CA VAL A 162 -0.55 -6.82 1.72
C VAL A 162 -1.95 -7.41 1.88
N ARG A 163 -2.10 -8.73 1.77
CA ARG A 163 -3.41 -9.39 1.89
C ARG A 163 -4.04 -9.19 3.27
N PHE A 164 -3.23 -9.28 4.33
CA PHE A 164 -3.67 -8.95 5.68
C PHE A 164 -4.14 -7.50 5.78
N THR A 165 -3.36 -6.56 5.23
CA THR A 165 -3.72 -5.14 5.24
C THR A 165 -5.03 -4.90 4.50
N LEU A 166 -5.18 -5.41 3.28
CA LEU A 166 -6.42 -5.30 2.50
C LEU A 166 -7.61 -5.88 3.26
N GLY A 167 -7.47 -7.08 3.83
CA GLY A 167 -8.53 -7.69 4.65
C GLY A 167 -8.90 -6.85 5.88
N SER A 168 -7.92 -6.24 6.54
CA SER A 168 -8.16 -5.36 7.69
C SER A 168 -8.91 -4.08 7.29
N VAL A 169 -8.60 -3.52 6.12
CA VAL A 169 -9.25 -2.31 5.59
C VAL A 169 -10.67 -2.63 5.16
N THR A 170 -10.89 -3.71 4.39
CA THR A 170 -12.24 -4.16 4.02
C THR A 170 -13.10 -4.39 5.27
N ALA A 171 -12.57 -5.04 6.30
CA ALA A 171 -13.29 -5.24 7.55
C ALA A 171 -13.65 -3.92 8.24
N GLN A 172 -12.73 -2.94 8.29
CA GLN A 172 -13.01 -1.63 8.88
C GLN A 172 -14.05 -0.85 8.07
N GLN A 173 -13.90 -0.74 6.74
CA GLN A 173 -14.82 0.00 5.88
C GLN A 173 -16.22 -0.63 5.88
N THR A 174 -16.31 -1.96 5.93
CA THR A 174 -17.59 -2.67 6.08
C THR A 174 -18.28 -2.30 7.38
N ARG A 175 -17.55 -2.27 8.50
CA ARG A 175 -18.10 -1.85 9.80
C ARG A 175 -18.58 -0.40 9.77
N GLU A 176 -17.78 0.49 9.21
CA GLU A 176 -18.11 1.91 9.07
C GLU A 176 -19.38 2.12 8.22
N ALA A 177 -19.49 1.42 7.08
CA ALA A 177 -20.68 1.44 6.23
C ALA A 177 -21.96 0.93 6.94
N MET A 178 -21.81 0.05 7.93
CA MET A 178 -22.91 -0.43 8.78
C MET A 178 -23.15 0.44 10.02
N GLY A 179 -22.42 1.55 10.20
CA GLY A 179 -22.53 2.42 11.38
C GLY A 179 -22.01 1.78 12.68
N LEU A 180 -21.14 0.77 12.58
CA LEU A 180 -20.57 0.08 13.74
C LEU A 180 -19.26 0.76 14.20
N PRO A 181 -18.91 0.71 15.50
CA PRO A 181 -17.67 1.28 16.02
C PRO A 181 -16.42 0.67 15.37
N THR A 182 -15.41 1.51 15.11
CA THR A 182 -14.12 1.13 14.48
C THR A 182 -12.91 1.46 15.36
N THR A 183 -13.10 1.88 16.61
CA THR A 183 -12.04 2.31 17.54
C THR A 183 -10.91 1.28 17.67
N ASP A 184 -11.26 0.00 17.74
CA ASP A 184 -10.29 -1.09 17.88
C ASP A 184 -9.59 -1.49 16.56
N SER A 185 -10.03 -0.97 15.40
CA SER A 185 -9.54 -1.46 14.11
C SER A 185 -8.06 -1.18 13.88
N ALA A 186 -7.56 -0.04 14.34
CA ALA A 186 -6.13 0.28 14.26
C ALA A 186 -5.29 -0.56 15.25
N PRO A 187 -5.61 -0.63 16.56
CA PRO A 187 -4.90 -1.52 17.49
C PRO A 187 -4.87 -2.98 17.06
N ARG A 188 -5.99 -3.53 16.56
CA ARG A 188 -6.04 -4.92 16.06
C ARG A 188 -5.16 -5.13 14.84
N PHE A 189 -5.08 -4.15 13.94
CA PHE A 189 -4.18 -4.22 12.80
C PHE A 189 -2.71 -4.22 13.24
N GLU A 190 -2.33 -3.33 14.16
CA GLU A 190 -0.96 -3.24 14.69
C GLU A 190 -0.55 -4.53 15.42
N ALA A 191 -1.43 -5.08 16.25
CA ALA A 191 -1.21 -6.36 16.91
C ALA A 191 -1.04 -7.51 15.90
N GLY A 192 -1.90 -7.58 14.87
CA GLY A 192 -1.78 -8.60 13.81
C GLY A 192 -0.50 -8.46 13.00
N LEU A 193 -0.06 -7.24 12.73
CA LEU A 193 1.19 -6.94 12.04
C LEU A 193 2.41 -7.41 12.86
N ALA A 194 2.41 -7.17 14.17
CA ALA A 194 3.44 -7.68 15.07
C ALA A 194 3.51 -9.20 15.04
N LEU A 195 2.36 -9.89 15.10
CA LEU A 195 2.29 -11.36 15.01
C LEU A 195 2.84 -11.90 13.69
N ILE A 196 2.48 -11.30 12.55
CA ILE A 196 2.97 -11.74 11.22
C ILE A 196 4.48 -11.53 11.10
N LEU A 197 5.02 -10.45 11.68
CA LEU A 197 6.44 -10.14 11.67
C LEU A 197 7.24 -10.86 12.78
N GLY A 198 6.59 -11.69 13.61
CA GLY A 198 7.24 -12.39 14.71
C GLY A 198 7.76 -11.48 15.83
N ARG A 199 7.17 -10.28 15.99
CA ARG A 199 7.48 -9.33 17.06
C ARG A 199 6.57 -9.61 18.26
N GLU A 200 7.04 -9.34 19.49
CA GLU A 200 6.18 -9.43 20.68
C GLU A 200 4.94 -8.54 20.49
N ALA A 201 3.76 -9.14 20.61
CA ALA A 201 2.50 -8.41 20.48
C ALA A 201 2.27 -7.57 21.74
N VAL A 202 2.08 -6.25 21.58
CA VAL A 202 1.64 -5.39 22.69
C VAL A 202 0.23 -5.84 23.10
N PRO A 203 -0.03 -6.15 24.38
CA PRO A 203 -1.36 -6.57 24.82
C PRO A 203 -2.41 -5.51 24.48
N LEU A 204 -3.51 -5.91 23.83
CA LEU A 204 -4.65 -5.03 23.61
C LEU A 204 -5.24 -4.68 24.98
N GLU A 205 -5.09 -3.44 25.45
CA GLU A 205 -5.82 -2.96 26.61
C GLU A 205 -7.32 -3.11 26.33
N ARG A 206 -8.01 -3.87 27.18
CA ARG A 206 -9.46 -4.05 27.05
C ARG A 206 -10.11 -2.70 27.24
N SER A 207 -10.79 -2.21 26.20
CA SER A 207 -11.78 -1.14 26.38
C SER A 207 -12.95 -1.74 27.15
N ASP A 208 -13.02 -1.47 28.45
CA ASP A 208 -14.16 -1.85 29.27
C ASP A 208 -15.43 -1.11 28.79
N PRO A 209 -16.59 -1.77 28.82
CA PRO A 209 -17.87 -1.24 28.33
C PRO A 209 -18.45 -0.12 29.21
#